data_AF-W6A9R2-F1
#
_entry.id   AF-W6A9R2-F1
#
_cell.length_a   1.000
_cell.length_b   1.000
_cell.length_c   1.000
_cell.angle_alpha   90.00
_cell.angle_beta   90.00
_cell.angle_gamma   90.00
#
_symmetry.space_group_name_H-M   'P 1'
#
loop_
_entity.id
_entity.type
_entity.pdbx_description
1 polymer ?
#
loop_
_entity_poly.entity_id
_entity_poly.type
_entity_poly.pdbx_seq_one_letter_code
_entity_poly.pdbx_strand_id
1 'polypeptide(L)'
;MTFFKKDKAKSASESGKNNFAKKGRSKVALKETDANLGNTTNQNKSQQKKCVGCGHVLHVNDSRKPGFVKDIEVQDYCLRCFKIKYYNSLVEQEINDKDFIDILDNINKNNAKIRYYYVIDIYDLPGSRISWLEALIATKEVVIVVNKIDLLPKSVKSEKIINYVKQLFESTKLKGAPIFLMSSFKSANVNNLLQEILTVKYDQYVVGISNAGKSSLINALLKANNQISSIVASKYVNTTLDRIKINFTESSSIYDTPGLVKHNHIATATAPSYWDFFFFAKEIHQKTYQLEAGQTIFYGGIAWVTFKEGMNPQSKNRSRNATNFHFYVNRNLPLHRTKAVNSEQYFKKNRHILAPRLTDNDMVFESKEFTFKNSENIDLHISGLGWINFNTYPGLKIVVYFPKTEQGIKVTLLPAII
;
A
#
# COMPACT_ATOMS: atom_id res chain seq x y z
N MET A 1 61.73 5.94 -43.96
CA MET A 1 61.76 5.14 -45.19
C MET A 1 60.43 5.32 -45.91
N THR A 2 60.52 5.78 -47.16
CA THR A 2 59.55 5.67 -48.27
C THR A 2 58.15 6.31 -48.17
N PHE A 3 58.10 7.47 -48.83
CA PHE A 3 57.01 8.09 -49.60
C PHE A 3 56.05 7.11 -50.31
N PHE A 4 54.76 7.48 -50.45
CA PHE A 4 54.19 7.90 -51.74
C PHE A 4 52.89 8.73 -51.58
N LYS A 5 52.86 9.84 -52.32
CA LYS A 5 51.74 10.78 -52.53
C LYS A 5 50.77 10.25 -53.61
N LYS A 6 49.54 10.78 -53.57
CA LYS A 6 48.57 11.15 -54.65
C LYS A 6 47.16 10.69 -54.25
N ASP A 7 46.05 11.38 -54.50
CA ASP A 7 45.74 12.70 -55.05
C ASP A 7 44.22 12.94 -54.85
N LYS A 8 43.82 14.23 -54.80
CA LYS A 8 42.57 14.83 -55.34
C LYS A 8 41.17 14.46 -54.82
N ALA A 9 40.66 15.41 -54.01
CA ALA A 9 39.44 16.21 -54.17
C ALA A 9 38.27 15.81 -55.13
N LYS A 10 37.07 15.92 -54.52
CA LYS A 10 35.75 16.40 -55.02
C LYS A 10 34.99 15.58 -56.09
N SER A 11 33.81 15.08 -55.72
CA SER A 11 32.50 15.67 -56.08
C SER A 11 31.31 14.91 -55.45
N ALA A 12 30.24 15.64 -55.17
CA ALA A 12 29.00 15.19 -54.57
C ALA A 12 28.16 14.29 -55.50
N SER A 13 27.36 13.38 -54.93
CA SER A 13 25.88 13.40 -54.98
C SER A 13 25.25 12.03 -54.67
N GLU A 14 24.11 12.11 -53.99
CA GLU A 14 22.94 11.19 -54.07
C GLU A 14 22.90 9.83 -53.35
N SER A 15 22.04 9.83 -52.33
CA SER A 15 20.95 8.89 -52.07
C SER A 15 21.23 7.38 -52.02
N GLY A 16 21.08 6.81 -50.83
CA GLY A 16 20.94 5.37 -50.62
C GLY A 16 20.14 5.07 -49.36
N LYS A 17 18.87 4.72 -49.56
CA LYS A 17 17.87 4.31 -48.55
C LYS A 17 18.42 3.19 -47.64
N ASN A 18 18.04 3.21 -46.36
CA ASN A 18 18.01 1.98 -45.58
C ASN A 18 16.66 1.77 -44.88
N ASN A 19 16.02 0.68 -45.30
CA ASN A 19 14.74 0.16 -44.89
C ASN A 19 14.77 -0.34 -43.44
N PHE A 20 13.81 0.09 -42.62
CA PHE A 20 13.37 -0.69 -41.46
C PHE A 20 11.95 -1.19 -41.68
N ALA A 21 11.83 -2.52 -41.68
CA ALA A 21 10.63 -3.28 -41.98
C ALA A 21 9.51 -3.05 -40.94
N LYS A 22 8.30 -2.83 -41.47
CA LYS A 22 7.04 -2.73 -40.72
C LYS A 22 6.66 -4.09 -40.14
N LYS A 23 6.48 -4.18 -38.81
CA LYS A 23 5.65 -5.22 -38.16
C LYS A 23 4.27 -4.63 -37.84
N GLY A 24 3.23 -5.37 -38.21
CA GLY A 24 1.83 -4.94 -38.26
C GLY A 24 1.27 -4.48 -36.91
N ARG A 25 0.62 -3.31 -36.93
CA ARG A 25 -0.23 -2.81 -35.85
C ARG A 25 -1.61 -3.47 -35.98
N SER A 26 -2.10 -4.12 -34.92
CA SER A 26 -3.52 -4.48 -34.82
C SER A 26 -4.34 -3.18 -34.81
N LYS A 27 -5.24 -3.02 -35.77
CA LYS A 27 -6.21 -1.93 -35.80
C LYS A 27 -7.36 -2.28 -34.84
N VAL A 28 -7.24 -1.91 -33.57
CA VAL A 28 -8.42 -1.60 -32.78
C VAL A 28 -8.65 -0.11 -32.94
N ALA A 29 -9.57 0.25 -33.84
CA ALA A 29 -10.00 1.62 -34.01
C ALA A 29 -10.84 2.01 -32.79
N LEU A 30 -10.21 2.64 -31.80
CA LEU A 30 -10.94 3.48 -30.85
C LEU A 30 -11.43 4.68 -31.64
N LYS A 31 -12.73 4.74 -31.94
CA LYS A 31 -13.36 5.99 -32.37
C LYS A 31 -13.30 6.94 -31.17
N GLU A 32 -12.48 7.97 -31.28
CA GLU A 32 -12.66 9.18 -30.47
C GLU A 32 -14.01 9.78 -30.89
N THR A 33 -14.96 9.80 -29.97
CA THR A 33 -16.20 10.55 -30.12
C THR A 33 -15.88 12.04 -30.11
N ASP A 34 -16.58 12.79 -30.98
CA ASP A 34 -16.44 14.23 -31.19
C ASP A 34 -16.35 15.06 -29.90
N ALA A 35 -15.81 16.28 -30.06
CA ALA A 35 -15.29 17.22 -29.06
C ALA A 35 -16.20 17.66 -27.89
N ASN A 36 -17.29 16.97 -27.57
CA ASN A 36 -18.28 17.39 -26.58
C ASN A 36 -18.55 16.42 -25.42
N LEU A 37 -17.73 15.39 -25.19
CA LEU A 37 -17.76 14.61 -23.94
C LEU A 37 -16.36 14.45 -23.32
N GLY A 38 -16.05 15.37 -22.41
CA GLY A 38 -14.80 15.43 -21.65
C GLY A 38 -14.88 16.46 -20.51
N ASN A 39 -13.85 16.57 -19.67
CA ASN A 39 -13.86 17.47 -18.51
C ASN A 39 -13.90 18.96 -18.90
N THR A 40 -15.00 19.67 -18.62
CA THR A 40 -15.23 21.09 -18.94
C THR A 40 -14.65 22.08 -17.91
N THR A 41 -13.85 21.59 -16.97
CA THR A 41 -13.20 22.42 -15.95
C THR A 41 -12.32 23.46 -16.64
N ASN A 42 -12.63 24.76 -16.46
CA ASN A 42 -11.97 25.96 -17.03
C ASN A 42 -12.46 26.48 -18.40
N GLN A 43 -13.63 26.08 -18.89
CA GLN A 43 -14.17 26.60 -20.16
C GLN A 43 -14.61 28.09 -20.12
N ASN A 44 -14.87 28.65 -18.94
CA ASN A 44 -15.24 30.06 -18.77
C ASN A 44 -14.05 30.87 -18.23
N LYS A 45 -13.50 31.79 -19.03
CA LYS A 45 -12.38 32.69 -18.66
C LYS A 45 -12.69 33.66 -17.49
N SER A 46 -13.94 33.73 -17.02
CA SER A 46 -14.37 34.62 -15.93
C SER A 46 -14.36 33.98 -14.54
N GLN A 47 -13.98 32.70 -14.40
CA GLN A 47 -13.90 32.02 -13.09
C GLN A 47 -12.46 31.60 -12.77
N GLN A 48 -12.13 31.58 -11.47
CA GLN A 48 -10.83 31.10 -10.97
C GLN A 48 -10.54 29.69 -11.49
N LYS A 49 -9.35 29.51 -12.09
CA LYS A 49 -8.93 28.24 -12.70
C LYS A 49 -8.93 27.13 -11.63
N LYS A 50 -9.54 25.99 -11.94
CA LYS A 50 -9.67 24.83 -11.06
C LYS A 50 -8.84 23.65 -11.58
N CYS A 51 -8.36 22.84 -10.64
CA CYS A 51 -7.65 21.60 -10.93
C CYS A 51 -8.58 20.62 -11.67
N VAL A 52 -8.16 20.13 -12.85
CA VAL A 52 -8.85 19.11 -13.64
C VAL A 52 -8.97 17.78 -12.88
N GLY A 53 -8.06 17.51 -11.93
CA GLY A 53 -8.08 16.30 -11.10
C GLY A 53 -9.01 16.40 -9.87
N CYS A 54 -8.79 17.35 -8.97
CA CYS A 54 -9.50 17.44 -7.67
C CYS A 54 -10.54 18.56 -7.58
N GLY A 55 -10.75 19.36 -8.62
CA GLY A 55 -11.75 20.43 -8.65
C GLY A 55 -11.48 21.65 -7.75
N HIS A 56 -10.43 21.63 -6.93
CA HIS A 56 -10.04 22.77 -6.09
C HIS A 56 -9.58 23.95 -6.95
N VAL A 57 -9.82 25.17 -6.46
CA VAL A 57 -9.26 26.39 -7.06
C VAL A 57 -7.73 26.30 -7.02
N LEU A 58 -7.12 26.54 -8.18
CA LEU A 58 -5.68 26.56 -8.31
C LEU A 58 -5.12 27.80 -7.62
N HIS A 59 -4.10 27.59 -6.81
CA HIS A 59 -3.43 28.67 -6.09
C HIS A 59 -1.91 28.42 -6.01
N VAL A 60 -1.13 29.46 -5.74
CA VAL A 60 0.34 29.37 -5.61
C VAL A 60 0.84 29.57 -4.17
N ASN A 61 -0.07 29.69 -3.20
CA ASN A 61 0.27 30.22 -1.88
C ASN A 61 0.96 29.22 -0.93
N ASP A 62 0.44 27.99 -0.79
CA ASP A 62 0.99 26.99 0.14
C ASP A 62 1.03 25.60 -0.51
N SER A 63 2.22 25.02 -0.65
CA SER A 63 2.41 23.70 -1.26
C SER A 63 1.74 22.54 -0.52
N ARG A 64 1.29 22.76 0.72
CA ARG A 64 0.61 21.77 1.57
C ARG A 64 -0.91 21.83 1.43
N LYS A 65 -1.47 22.88 0.85
CA LYS A 65 -2.93 23.04 0.73
C LYS A 65 -3.46 22.46 -0.59
N PRO A 66 -4.67 21.86 -0.60
CA PRO A 66 -5.31 21.39 -1.82
C PRO A 66 -5.50 22.51 -2.85
N GLY A 67 -5.12 22.26 -4.10
CA GLY A 67 -5.18 23.26 -5.18
C GLY A 67 -3.83 23.89 -5.51
N PHE A 68 -2.77 23.62 -4.75
CA PHE A 68 -1.45 24.19 -5.04
C PHE A 68 -0.90 23.82 -6.42
N VAL A 69 -0.41 24.82 -7.15
CA VAL A 69 0.38 24.72 -8.38
C VAL A 69 1.59 25.63 -8.28
N LYS A 70 2.61 25.37 -9.10
CA LYS A 70 3.72 26.31 -9.29
C LYS A 70 3.34 27.44 -10.24
N ASP A 71 2.50 27.14 -11.23
CA ASP A 71 2.05 28.07 -12.25
C ASP A 71 0.59 27.78 -12.59
N ILE A 72 -0.31 28.73 -12.32
CA ILE A 72 -1.75 28.59 -12.57
C ILE A 72 -2.04 28.60 -14.07
N GLU A 73 -1.31 29.36 -14.88
CA GLU A 73 -1.64 29.50 -16.30
C GLU A 73 -1.34 28.22 -17.06
N VAL A 74 -0.18 27.61 -16.80
CA VAL A 74 0.31 26.43 -17.52
C VAL A 74 -0.26 25.13 -16.96
N GLN A 75 -0.50 25.06 -15.66
CA GLN A 75 -0.86 23.78 -15.03
C GLN A 75 -2.37 23.60 -14.92
N ASP A 76 -2.83 22.44 -15.40
CA ASP A 76 -4.24 22.03 -15.28
C ASP A 76 -4.47 21.09 -14.09
N TYR A 77 -3.40 20.57 -13.49
CA TYR A 77 -3.45 19.73 -12.30
C TYR A 77 -2.69 20.39 -11.16
N CYS A 78 -3.29 20.42 -9.97
CA CYS A 78 -2.56 20.73 -8.74
C CYS A 78 -1.43 19.72 -8.51
N LEU A 79 -0.42 20.11 -7.75
CA LEU A 79 0.78 19.31 -7.46
C LEU A 79 0.43 17.90 -6.97
N ARG A 80 -0.64 17.78 -6.17
CA ARG A 80 -1.17 16.49 -5.72
C ARG A 80 -1.68 15.64 -6.88
N CYS A 81 -2.63 16.15 -7.68
CA CYS A 81 -3.19 15.38 -8.80
C CYS A 81 -2.14 15.06 -9.85
N PHE A 82 -1.19 15.97 -10.08
CA PHE A 82 -0.04 15.72 -10.93
C PHE A 82 0.80 14.55 -10.40
N LYS A 83 1.12 14.54 -9.10
CA LYS A 83 1.87 13.46 -8.45
C LYS A 83 1.17 12.10 -8.48
N ILE A 84 -0.13 12.07 -8.24
CA ILE A 84 -0.94 10.85 -8.35
C ILE A 84 -0.94 10.34 -9.79
N LYS A 85 -1.20 11.22 -10.76
CA LYS A 85 -1.33 10.85 -12.18
C LYS A 85 -0.02 10.36 -12.81
N TYR A 86 1.10 11.04 -12.55
CA TYR A 86 2.36 10.78 -13.26
C TYR A 86 3.39 10.00 -12.46
N TYR A 87 3.37 10.11 -11.13
CA TYR A 87 4.35 9.46 -10.26
C TYR A 87 3.74 8.34 -9.40
N ASN A 88 2.42 8.10 -9.49
CA ASN A 88 1.70 7.20 -8.59
C ASN A 88 2.02 7.51 -7.11
N SER A 89 2.30 8.78 -6.81
CA SER A 89 2.79 9.21 -5.50
C SER A 89 1.64 9.21 -4.50
N LEU A 90 1.93 8.64 -3.33
CA LEU A 90 1.04 8.54 -2.18
C LEU A 90 0.71 9.95 -1.69
N VAL A 91 -0.46 10.46 -2.06
CA VAL A 91 -0.96 11.74 -1.54
C VAL A 91 -2.43 11.54 -1.17
N GLU A 92 -2.64 10.93 0.00
CA GLU A 92 -3.98 10.70 0.51
C GLU A 92 -4.46 11.94 1.26
N GLN A 93 -5.71 12.31 1.00
CA GLN A 93 -6.51 13.11 1.94
C GLN A 93 -6.87 12.13 3.04
N GLU A 94 -6.06 12.16 4.09
CA GLU A 94 -6.36 11.47 5.31
C GLU A 94 -7.45 12.22 6.05
N ILE A 95 -8.54 11.52 6.36
CA ILE A 95 -9.58 12.02 7.23
C ILE A 95 -9.29 11.56 8.66
N ASN A 96 -9.52 12.44 9.63
CA ASN A 96 -9.41 12.04 11.03
C ASN A 96 -10.53 11.07 11.42
N ASP A 97 -10.30 10.29 12.47
CA ASP A 97 -11.20 9.23 12.90
C ASP A 97 -12.60 9.76 13.25
N LYS A 98 -12.69 10.93 13.89
CA LYS A 98 -13.97 11.50 14.34
C LYS A 98 -14.87 11.85 13.16
N ASP A 99 -14.35 12.59 12.18
CA ASP A 99 -15.11 12.97 11.00
C ASP A 99 -15.55 11.72 10.21
N PHE A 100 -14.70 10.68 10.17
CA PHE A 100 -15.06 9.41 9.53
C PHE A 100 -16.15 8.63 10.28
N ILE A 101 -16.13 8.66 11.61
CA ILE A 101 -17.21 8.07 12.42
C ILE A 101 -18.53 8.78 12.13
N ASP A 102 -18.55 10.12 12.15
CA ASP A 102 -19.75 10.91 11.89
C ASP A 102 -20.32 10.64 10.48
N ILE A 103 -19.44 10.50 9.47
CA ILE A 103 -19.78 10.07 8.11
C ILE A 103 -20.53 8.74 8.11
N LEU A 104 -19.94 7.72 8.71
CA LEU A 104 -20.46 6.35 8.67
C LEU A 104 -21.72 6.21 9.51
N ASP A 105 -21.79 6.90 10.65
CA ASP A 105 -23.01 6.95 11.47
C ASP A 105 -24.17 7.56 10.69
N ASN A 106 -23.93 8.66 9.99
CA ASN A 106 -24.94 9.28 9.13
C ASN A 106 -25.39 8.32 8.02
N ILE A 107 -24.46 7.64 7.33
CA ILE A 107 -24.78 6.62 6.33
C ILE A 107 -25.64 5.51 6.93
N ASN A 108 -25.22 4.96 8.07
CA ASN A 108 -25.88 3.83 8.71
C ASN A 108 -27.29 4.16 9.18
N LYS A 109 -27.52 5.40 9.66
CA LYS A 109 -28.84 5.90 10.07
C LYS A 109 -29.77 6.15 8.90
N ASN A 110 -29.26 6.76 7.82
CA ASN A 110 -30.08 7.21 6.70
C ASN A 110 -30.35 6.13 5.64
N ASN A 111 -29.63 5.01 5.67
CA ASN A 111 -29.79 3.95 4.67
C ASN A 111 -30.15 2.62 5.34
N ALA A 112 -31.37 2.14 5.11
CA ALA A 112 -31.86 0.89 5.68
C ALA A 112 -31.02 -0.32 5.23
N LYS A 113 -30.67 -0.39 3.93
CA LYS A 113 -29.93 -1.50 3.34
C LYS A 113 -28.76 -1.00 2.50
N ILE A 114 -27.55 -1.33 2.95
CA ILE A 114 -26.28 -1.06 2.27
C ILE A 114 -25.31 -2.21 2.53
N ARG A 115 -24.25 -2.28 1.73
CA ARG A 115 -23.16 -3.24 1.91
C ARG A 115 -21.81 -2.54 1.95
N TYR A 116 -21.00 -2.88 2.94
CA TYR A 116 -19.62 -2.46 3.04
C TYR A 116 -18.68 -3.49 2.43
N TYR A 117 -17.72 -3.03 1.63
CA TYR A 117 -16.55 -3.78 1.19
C TYR A 117 -15.37 -3.28 2.03
N TYR A 118 -15.02 -4.06 3.06
CA TYR A 118 -13.92 -3.72 3.96
C TYR A 118 -12.59 -4.20 3.38
N VAL A 119 -11.80 -3.25 2.84
CA VAL A 119 -10.54 -3.53 2.16
C VAL A 119 -9.39 -3.55 3.16
N ILE A 120 -8.71 -4.69 3.26
CA ILE A 120 -7.53 -4.90 4.10
C ILE A 120 -6.31 -5.28 3.25
N ASP A 121 -5.12 -4.83 3.65
CA ASP A 121 -3.86 -5.13 2.97
C ASP A 121 -3.25 -6.44 3.52
N ILE A 122 -2.99 -7.41 2.64
CA ILE A 122 -2.39 -8.69 3.04
C ILE A 122 -1.00 -8.52 3.66
N TYR A 123 -0.24 -7.50 3.26
CA TYR A 123 1.12 -7.28 3.77
C TYR A 123 1.13 -6.80 5.23
N ASP A 124 0.06 -6.12 5.64
CA ASP A 124 -0.08 -5.57 6.99
C ASP A 124 -1.50 -5.81 7.52
N LEU A 125 -1.88 -7.08 7.65
CA LEU A 125 -3.20 -7.47 8.16
C LEU A 125 -3.48 -6.88 9.56
N PRO A 126 -2.56 -6.94 10.54
CA PRO A 126 -2.80 -6.31 11.84
C PRO A 126 -3.00 -4.81 11.72
N GLY A 127 -2.17 -4.10 10.95
CA GLY A 127 -2.27 -2.65 10.76
C GLY A 127 -3.46 -2.21 9.91
N SER A 128 -4.01 -3.12 9.08
CA SER A 128 -5.20 -2.89 8.26
C SER A 128 -6.51 -2.97 9.02
N ARG A 129 -6.47 -3.51 10.24
CA ARG A 129 -7.62 -3.78 11.07
C ARG A 129 -7.83 -2.73 12.14
N ILE A 130 -9.00 -2.10 12.09
CA ILE A 130 -9.42 -1.05 13.02
C ILE A 130 -10.68 -1.53 13.74
N SER A 131 -10.55 -1.85 15.03
CA SER A 131 -11.64 -2.48 15.79
C SER A 131 -12.89 -1.62 15.90
N TRP A 132 -12.75 -0.30 16.04
CA TRP A 132 -13.91 0.61 16.07
C TRP A 132 -14.62 0.66 14.71
N LEU A 133 -13.86 0.61 13.61
CA LEU A 133 -14.43 0.58 12.26
C LEU A 133 -15.18 -0.73 12.04
N GLU A 134 -14.56 -1.86 12.37
CA GLU A 134 -15.17 -3.19 12.29
C GLU A 134 -16.50 -3.22 13.07
N ALA A 135 -16.54 -2.63 14.26
CA ALA A 135 -17.76 -2.56 15.07
C ALA A 135 -18.84 -1.67 14.45
N LEU A 136 -18.45 -0.56 13.81
CA LEU A 136 -19.36 0.40 13.20
C LEU A 136 -20.02 -0.15 11.92
N ILE A 137 -19.23 -0.79 11.05
CA ILE A 137 -19.72 -1.35 9.78
C ILE A 137 -20.49 -2.67 9.98
N ALA A 138 -20.24 -3.40 11.08
CA ALA A 138 -20.94 -4.65 11.41
C ALA A 138 -22.45 -4.48 11.62
N THR A 139 -22.96 -3.25 11.70
CA THR A 139 -24.40 -2.96 11.77
C THR A 139 -25.12 -3.18 10.44
N LYS A 140 -24.37 -3.41 9.36
CA LYS A 140 -24.86 -3.63 7.98
C LYS A 140 -24.21 -4.88 7.40
N GLU A 141 -24.51 -5.18 6.14
CA GLU A 141 -23.84 -6.27 5.43
C GLU A 141 -22.37 -5.92 5.14
N VAL A 142 -21.45 -6.85 5.39
CA VAL A 142 -20.01 -6.63 5.20
C VAL A 142 -19.41 -7.77 4.41
N VAL A 143 -18.60 -7.43 3.41
CA VAL A 143 -17.71 -8.32 2.68
C VAL A 143 -16.28 -7.89 2.96
N ILE A 144 -15.42 -8.83 3.38
CA ILE A 144 -14.00 -8.58 3.61
C ILE A 144 -13.26 -8.79 2.30
N VAL A 145 -12.51 -7.77 1.87
CA VAL A 145 -11.71 -7.82 0.66
C VAL A 145 -10.23 -7.79 1.05
N VAL A 146 -9.59 -8.96 0.95
CA VAL A 146 -8.16 -9.14 1.21
C VAL A 146 -7.40 -8.75 -0.04
N ASN A 147 -6.86 -7.54 -0.07
CA ASN A 147 -6.24 -6.96 -1.25
C ASN A 147 -4.73 -7.19 -1.30
N LYS A 148 -4.17 -6.96 -2.50
CA LYS A 148 -2.75 -7.11 -2.83
C LYS A 148 -2.20 -8.52 -2.61
N ILE A 149 -3.02 -9.56 -2.82
CA ILE A 149 -2.59 -10.96 -2.65
C ILE A 149 -1.44 -11.36 -3.58
N ASP A 150 -1.17 -10.58 -4.62
CA ASP A 150 0.01 -10.72 -5.49
C ASP A 150 1.34 -10.42 -4.79
N LEU A 151 1.31 -9.80 -3.61
CA LEU A 151 2.48 -9.57 -2.78
C LEU A 151 3.00 -10.87 -2.13
N LEU A 152 2.12 -11.84 -1.89
CA LEU A 152 2.51 -13.12 -1.29
C LEU A 152 3.25 -14.02 -2.30
N PRO A 153 4.17 -14.88 -1.84
CA PRO A 153 4.79 -15.88 -2.69
C PRO A 153 3.75 -16.74 -3.40
N LYS A 154 4.00 -17.05 -4.68
CA LYS A 154 3.09 -17.84 -5.53
C LYS A 154 2.77 -19.25 -4.97
N SER A 155 3.60 -19.77 -4.07
CA SER A 155 3.39 -21.05 -3.40
C SER A 155 2.29 -21.02 -2.35
N VAL A 156 1.90 -19.84 -1.86
CA VAL A 156 0.84 -19.70 -0.85
C VAL A 156 -0.52 -19.88 -1.51
N LYS A 157 -1.24 -20.93 -1.11
CA LYS A 157 -2.55 -21.27 -1.66
C LYS A 157 -3.64 -20.33 -1.16
N SER A 158 -4.60 -20.01 -2.03
CA SER A 158 -5.76 -19.17 -1.73
C SER A 158 -6.55 -19.65 -0.51
N GLU A 159 -6.75 -20.97 -0.38
CA GLU A 159 -7.50 -21.57 0.73
C GLU A 159 -6.81 -21.31 2.08
N LYS A 160 -5.47 -21.35 2.11
CA LYS A 160 -4.68 -21.04 3.30
C LYS A 160 -4.88 -19.59 3.73
N ILE A 161 -4.85 -18.65 2.77
CA ILE A 161 -5.08 -17.22 3.03
C ILE A 161 -6.49 -16.99 3.57
N ILE A 162 -7.51 -17.59 2.94
CA ILE A 162 -8.90 -17.44 3.38
C ILE A 162 -9.08 -17.97 4.80
N ASN A 163 -8.60 -19.18 5.10
CA ASN A 163 -8.73 -19.78 6.43
C ASN A 163 -7.99 -18.95 7.50
N TYR A 164 -6.81 -18.43 7.16
CA TYR A 164 -6.06 -17.54 8.02
C TYR A 164 -6.85 -16.27 8.34
N VAL A 165 -7.40 -15.61 7.32
CA VAL A 165 -8.19 -14.39 7.51
C VAL A 165 -9.48 -14.69 8.29
N LYS A 166 -10.15 -15.82 8.05
CA LYS A 166 -11.31 -16.25 8.87
C LYS A 166 -10.95 -16.30 10.36
N GLN A 167 -9.82 -16.94 10.71
CA GLN A 167 -9.37 -17.01 12.09
C GLN A 167 -9.09 -15.63 12.70
N LEU A 168 -8.55 -14.69 11.92
CA LEU A 168 -8.32 -13.32 12.40
C LEU A 168 -9.61 -12.58 12.77
N PHE A 169 -10.71 -12.84 12.06
CA PHE A 169 -12.00 -12.19 12.29
C PHE A 169 -12.93 -12.98 13.22
N GLU A 170 -12.55 -14.20 13.62
CA GLU A 170 -13.36 -15.10 14.45
C GLU A 170 -13.79 -14.48 15.79
N SER A 171 -12.96 -13.62 16.38
CA SER A 171 -13.24 -12.94 17.64
C SER A 171 -13.95 -11.58 17.47
N THR A 172 -14.39 -11.24 16.26
CA THR A 172 -14.93 -9.91 15.95
C THR A 172 -16.39 -9.95 15.52
N LYS A 173 -17.03 -8.78 15.45
CA LYS A 173 -18.39 -8.64 14.92
C LYS A 173 -18.50 -8.97 13.42
N LEU A 174 -17.37 -9.10 12.72
CA LEU A 174 -17.33 -9.50 11.31
C LEU A 174 -17.10 -11.00 11.12
N LYS A 175 -17.18 -11.80 12.19
CA LYS A 175 -17.14 -13.26 12.10
C LYS A 175 -18.16 -13.76 11.07
N GLY A 176 -17.70 -14.62 10.17
CA GLY A 176 -18.55 -15.23 9.13
C GLY A 176 -18.81 -14.34 7.90
N ALA A 177 -18.31 -13.10 7.87
CA ALA A 177 -18.39 -12.27 6.67
C ALA A 177 -17.73 -12.96 5.46
N PRO A 178 -18.31 -12.88 4.25
CA PRO A 178 -17.68 -13.39 3.04
C PRO A 178 -16.31 -12.75 2.81
N ILE A 179 -15.35 -13.56 2.34
CA ILE A 179 -13.97 -13.12 2.08
C ILE A 179 -13.66 -13.26 0.60
N PHE A 180 -13.24 -12.16 -0.02
CA PHE A 180 -12.73 -12.13 -1.39
C PHE A 180 -11.23 -11.85 -1.40
N LEU A 181 -10.48 -12.71 -2.06
CA LEU A 181 -9.07 -12.47 -2.35
C LEU A 181 -8.94 -11.61 -3.60
N MET A 182 -8.19 -10.52 -3.49
CA MET A 182 -8.13 -9.49 -4.52
C MET A 182 -6.70 -9.08 -4.87
N SER A 183 -6.46 -8.95 -6.17
CA SER A 183 -5.29 -8.28 -6.75
C SER A 183 -5.75 -7.51 -7.97
N SER A 184 -5.47 -6.21 -8.03
CA SER A 184 -5.80 -5.37 -9.19
C SER A 184 -5.10 -5.80 -10.49
N PHE A 185 -4.09 -6.68 -10.40
CA PHE A 185 -3.34 -7.19 -11.54
C PHE A 185 -3.84 -8.55 -12.05
N LYS A 186 -4.71 -9.24 -11.30
CA LYS A 186 -5.21 -10.59 -11.63
C LYS A 186 -6.67 -10.52 -12.06
N SER A 187 -6.93 -10.68 -13.36
CA SER A 187 -8.28 -10.60 -13.94
C SER A 187 -9.30 -11.55 -13.28
N ALA A 188 -8.89 -12.77 -12.93
CA ALA A 188 -9.76 -13.72 -12.24
C ALA A 188 -10.25 -13.19 -10.88
N ASN A 189 -9.36 -12.55 -10.09
CA ASN A 189 -9.75 -11.95 -8.82
C ASN A 189 -10.72 -10.78 -9.02
N VAL A 190 -10.40 -9.89 -9.96
CA VAL A 190 -11.23 -8.73 -10.32
C VAL A 190 -12.63 -9.21 -10.75
N ASN A 191 -12.70 -10.18 -11.65
CA ASN A 191 -13.95 -10.70 -12.18
C ASN A 191 -14.81 -11.37 -11.11
N ASN A 192 -14.21 -12.14 -10.19
CA ASN A 192 -14.95 -12.77 -9.10
C ASN A 192 -15.62 -11.74 -8.19
N LEU A 193 -14.89 -10.67 -7.81
CA LEU A 193 -15.45 -9.60 -7.00
C LEU A 193 -16.48 -8.76 -7.80
N LEU A 194 -16.21 -8.54 -9.08
CA LEU A 194 -17.14 -7.83 -9.98
C LEU A 194 -18.49 -8.54 -10.06
N GLN A 195 -18.49 -9.87 -10.26
CA GLN A 195 -19.73 -10.64 -10.31
C GLN A 195 -20.55 -10.45 -9.03
N GLU A 196 -19.89 -10.44 -7.87
CA GLU A 196 -20.60 -10.23 -6.60
C GLU A 196 -21.12 -8.79 -6.44
N ILE A 197 -20.36 -7.79 -6.87
CA ILE A 197 -20.82 -6.39 -6.86
C ILE A 197 -22.04 -6.19 -7.75
N LEU A 198 -22.11 -6.88 -8.90
CA LEU A 198 -23.20 -6.78 -9.85
C LEU A 198 -24.51 -7.44 -9.37
N THR A 199 -24.44 -8.37 -8.40
CA THR A 199 -25.65 -8.96 -7.78
C THR A 199 -26.39 -7.96 -6.90
N VAL A 200 -25.71 -6.90 -6.44
CA VAL A 200 -26.22 -5.93 -5.48
C VAL A 200 -27.00 -4.80 -6.17
N LYS A 201 -28.24 -4.61 -5.72
CA LYS A 201 -29.21 -3.62 -6.25
C LYS A 201 -29.43 -2.41 -5.33
N TYR A 202 -28.54 -2.18 -4.38
CA TYR A 202 -28.58 -1.07 -3.44
C TYR A 202 -27.17 -0.47 -3.26
N ASP A 203 -27.06 0.59 -2.47
CA ASP A 203 -25.81 1.34 -2.34
C ASP A 203 -24.70 0.55 -1.61
N GLN A 204 -23.49 0.63 -2.15
CA GLN A 204 -22.31 -0.14 -1.74
C GLN A 204 -21.17 0.81 -1.36
N TYR A 205 -20.43 0.52 -0.30
CA TYR A 205 -19.40 1.42 0.22
C TYR A 205 -18.07 0.70 0.35
N VAL A 206 -17.01 1.25 -0.25
CA VAL A 206 -15.64 0.73 -0.12
C VAL A 206 -14.95 1.47 1.01
N VAL A 207 -14.65 0.76 2.10
CA VAL A 207 -14.08 1.32 3.33
C VAL A 207 -12.78 0.61 3.70
N GLY A 208 -11.89 1.32 4.38
CA GLY A 208 -10.63 0.75 4.86
C GLY A 208 -9.52 1.80 4.94
N ILE A 209 -8.40 1.37 5.51
CA ILE A 209 -7.28 2.26 5.72
C ILE A 209 -6.70 2.83 4.43
N SER A 210 -6.08 3.99 4.55
CA SER A 210 -5.17 4.59 3.59
C SER A 210 -4.16 3.57 3.07
N ASN A 211 -3.88 3.57 1.77
CA ASN A 211 -2.99 2.65 1.08
C ASN A 211 -3.34 1.15 1.12
N ALA A 212 -4.54 0.75 1.57
CA ALA A 212 -5.04 -0.62 1.40
C ALA A 212 -5.25 -1.00 -0.09
N GLY A 213 -5.23 -0.01 -1.00
CA GLY A 213 -5.41 -0.20 -2.43
C GLY A 213 -6.86 -0.07 -2.90
N LYS A 214 -7.71 0.65 -2.16
CA LYS A 214 -9.13 0.93 -2.50
C LYS A 214 -9.28 1.53 -3.91
N SER A 215 -8.56 2.61 -4.20
CA SER A 215 -8.66 3.26 -5.51
C SER A 215 -8.15 2.36 -6.65
N SER A 216 -7.07 1.59 -6.44
CA SER A 216 -6.59 0.61 -7.43
C SER A 216 -7.59 -0.53 -7.65
N LEU A 217 -8.30 -0.94 -6.60
CA LEU A 217 -9.35 -1.95 -6.64
C LEU A 217 -10.54 -1.46 -7.47
N ILE A 218 -11.07 -0.27 -7.15
CA ILE A 218 -12.21 0.31 -7.86
C ILE A 218 -11.84 0.59 -9.32
N ASN A 219 -10.63 1.08 -9.61
CA ASN A 219 -10.18 1.30 -11.00
C ASN A 219 -10.14 -0.01 -11.80
N ALA A 220 -9.68 -1.11 -11.18
CA ALA A 220 -9.66 -2.41 -11.81
C ALA A 220 -11.09 -2.92 -12.09
N LEU A 221 -12.01 -2.74 -11.13
CA LEU A 221 -13.42 -3.10 -11.28
C LEU A 221 -14.11 -2.29 -12.39
N LEU A 222 -13.91 -0.97 -12.44
CA LEU A 222 -14.44 -0.10 -13.50
C LEU A 222 -13.96 -0.56 -14.88
N LYS A 223 -12.65 -0.82 -15.02
CA LYS A 223 -12.07 -1.30 -16.27
C LYS A 223 -12.66 -2.66 -16.68
N ALA A 224 -12.83 -3.58 -15.74
CA ALA A 224 -13.44 -4.88 -16.01
C ALA A 224 -14.93 -4.78 -16.37
N ASN A 225 -15.63 -3.76 -15.86
CA ASN A 225 -17.01 -3.44 -16.20
C ASN A 225 -17.16 -2.59 -17.48
N ASN A 226 -16.09 -2.44 -18.29
CA ASN A 226 -16.04 -1.58 -19.48
C ASN A 226 -16.44 -0.10 -19.22
N GLN A 227 -16.26 0.38 -17.99
CA GLN A 227 -16.48 1.76 -17.61
C GLN A 227 -15.15 2.53 -17.67
N ILE A 228 -15.22 3.82 -17.99
CA ILE A 228 -14.04 4.68 -17.98
C ILE A 228 -13.50 4.73 -16.55
N SER A 229 -12.21 4.38 -16.38
CA SER A 229 -11.53 4.50 -15.09
C SER A 229 -11.36 5.98 -14.75
N SER A 230 -12.32 6.55 -14.02
CA SER A 230 -12.38 7.98 -13.72
C SER A 230 -12.24 8.30 -12.24
N ILE A 231 -11.62 7.44 -11.42
CA ILE A 231 -11.30 7.81 -10.03
C ILE A 231 -10.35 9.01 -9.98
N VAL A 232 -9.60 9.26 -11.07
CA VAL A 232 -8.78 10.46 -11.25
C VAL A 232 -9.57 11.62 -11.92
N ALA A 233 -10.84 11.42 -12.27
CA ALA A 233 -11.62 12.33 -13.11
C ALA A 233 -13.16 12.24 -12.94
N SER A 234 -13.74 12.35 -11.73
CA SER A 234 -15.14 12.77 -11.57
C SER A 234 -15.39 13.24 -10.13
N LYS A 235 -15.46 14.56 -9.85
CA LYS A 235 -16.49 15.57 -10.20
C LYS A 235 -17.62 15.58 -9.16
N TYR A 236 -17.98 16.78 -8.73
CA TYR A 236 -18.91 17.18 -7.65
C TYR A 236 -18.30 17.27 -6.24
N VAL A 237 -17.30 18.15 -6.10
CA VAL A 237 -16.97 18.78 -4.82
C VAL A 237 -18.01 19.87 -4.58
N ASN A 238 -19.11 19.50 -3.93
CA ASN A 238 -19.96 20.42 -3.17
C ASN A 238 -20.87 19.56 -2.28
N THR A 239 -20.39 19.26 -1.08
CA THR A 239 -21.10 19.21 0.20
C THR A 239 -20.33 18.30 1.14
N THR A 240 -19.72 18.94 2.13
CA THR A 240 -19.36 18.45 3.47
C THR A 240 -18.55 17.15 3.65
N LEU A 241 -18.51 16.15 2.76
CA LEU A 241 -17.77 14.89 2.95
C LEU A 241 -17.31 14.29 1.60
N ASP A 242 -15.99 14.17 1.41
CA ASP A 242 -15.26 13.76 0.19
C ASP A 242 -15.53 12.29 -0.26
N ARG A 243 -16.76 11.93 -0.64
CA ARG A 243 -17.10 10.59 -1.17
C ARG A 243 -17.18 10.62 -2.70
N ILE A 244 -16.61 9.63 -3.37
CA ILE A 244 -16.74 9.49 -4.83
C ILE A 244 -17.88 8.51 -5.12
N LYS A 245 -19.04 9.02 -5.57
CA LYS A 245 -20.15 8.19 -6.04
C LYS A 245 -19.87 7.70 -7.46
N ILE A 246 -19.94 6.39 -7.66
CA ILE A 246 -19.72 5.70 -8.92
C ILE A 246 -20.99 4.93 -9.25
N ASN A 247 -21.71 5.35 -10.29
CA ASN A 247 -22.86 4.60 -10.79
C ASN A 247 -22.34 3.32 -11.47
N PHE A 248 -22.50 2.20 -10.78
CA PHE A 248 -21.90 0.93 -11.19
C PHE A 248 -22.87 0.08 -12.01
N THR A 249 -24.15 0.14 -11.64
CA THR A 249 -25.28 -0.32 -12.46
C THR A 249 -26.33 0.78 -12.56
N GLU A 250 -27.37 0.60 -13.39
CA GLU A 250 -28.53 1.52 -13.42
C GLU A 250 -29.24 1.64 -12.07
N SER A 251 -29.13 0.59 -11.23
CA SER A 251 -29.86 0.44 -9.96
C SER A 251 -28.99 0.54 -8.71
N SER A 252 -27.66 0.63 -8.84
CA SER A 252 -26.76 0.62 -7.68
C SER A 252 -25.52 1.47 -7.90
N SER A 253 -25.10 2.12 -6.82
CA SER A 253 -23.89 2.95 -6.77
C SER A 253 -22.86 2.35 -5.82
N ILE A 254 -21.59 2.51 -6.18
CA ILE A 254 -20.44 2.26 -5.29
C ILE A 254 -19.89 3.61 -4.85
N TYR A 255 -19.67 3.77 -3.55
CA TYR A 255 -19.07 4.96 -2.98
C TYR A 255 -17.64 4.63 -2.52
N ASP A 256 -16.65 5.32 -3.10
CA ASP A 256 -15.30 5.34 -2.55
C ASP A 256 -15.28 6.29 -1.36
N THR A 257 -14.78 5.80 -0.23
CA THR A 257 -14.60 6.60 0.98
C THR A 257 -13.14 7.00 1.15
N PRO A 258 -12.84 8.18 1.71
CA PRO A 258 -11.47 8.54 2.07
C PRO A 258 -10.82 7.46 2.93
N GLY A 259 -9.51 7.29 2.78
CA GLY A 259 -8.76 6.36 3.61
C GLY A 259 -8.60 6.86 5.04
N LEU A 260 -8.70 5.93 5.98
CA LEU A 260 -8.36 6.17 7.38
C LEU A 260 -6.85 6.16 7.59
N VAL A 261 -6.37 7.06 8.44
CA VAL A 261 -4.96 7.16 8.83
C VAL A 261 -4.48 5.86 9.45
N LYS A 262 -3.29 5.42 9.03
CA LYS A 262 -2.60 4.29 9.67
C LYS A 262 -1.82 4.75 10.89
N HIS A 263 -2.49 5.05 11.99
CA HIS A 263 -1.81 5.66 13.13
C HIS A 263 -0.72 4.79 13.77
N ASN A 264 -0.93 3.46 13.82
CA ASN A 264 0.02 2.53 14.46
C ASN A 264 1.11 1.98 13.52
N HIS A 265 1.35 2.63 12.39
CA HIS A 265 2.23 2.15 11.33
C HIS A 265 3.58 2.86 11.36
N ILE A 266 4.68 2.14 11.15
CA ILE A 266 6.04 2.69 11.28
C ILE A 266 6.31 3.93 10.40
N ALA A 267 5.62 4.03 9.27
CA ALA A 267 5.75 5.16 8.34
C ALA A 267 5.41 6.52 8.97
N THR A 268 4.59 6.56 10.03
CA THR A 268 4.24 7.81 10.74
C THR A 268 5.45 8.45 11.42
N ALA A 269 6.49 7.65 11.72
CA ALA A 269 7.75 8.13 12.24
C ALA A 269 8.74 8.59 11.15
N THR A 270 8.35 8.56 9.87
CA THR A 270 9.26 8.80 8.73
C THR A 270 8.73 9.84 7.77
N ALA A 271 9.63 10.52 7.06
CA ALA A 271 9.23 11.48 6.04
C ALA A 271 8.55 10.78 4.85
N PRO A 272 7.57 11.41 4.17
CA PRO A 272 6.89 10.83 3.02
C PRO A 272 7.82 10.36 1.88
N SER A 273 9.02 10.94 1.76
CA SER A 273 10.04 10.50 0.80
C SER A 273 10.53 9.06 1.01
N TYR A 274 10.28 8.48 2.19
CA TYR A 274 10.62 7.10 2.52
C TYR A 274 9.43 6.14 2.41
N TRP A 275 8.24 6.61 2.03
CA TRP A 275 7.04 5.78 2.08
C TRP A 275 7.04 4.61 1.09
N ASP A 276 7.82 4.68 0.01
CA ASP A 276 8.02 3.57 -0.93
C ASP A 276 8.70 2.34 -0.30
N PHE A 277 9.32 2.48 0.90
CA PHE A 277 9.81 1.34 1.68
C PHE A 277 8.68 0.55 2.33
N PHE A 278 7.53 1.17 2.61
CA PHE A 278 6.43 0.56 3.36
C PHE A 278 5.21 0.28 2.50
N PHE A 279 4.97 1.09 1.46
CA PHE A 279 3.86 0.94 0.54
C PHE A 279 4.40 0.66 -0.86
N PHE A 280 4.22 -0.58 -1.32
CA PHE A 280 4.79 -1.04 -2.59
C PHE A 280 3.83 -2.01 -3.28
N ALA A 281 4.12 -2.29 -4.56
CA ALA A 281 3.29 -3.11 -5.43
C ALA A 281 4.03 -4.34 -6.00
N LYS A 282 5.27 -4.60 -5.56
CA LYS A 282 6.08 -5.74 -6.00
C LYS A 282 6.03 -6.86 -4.97
N GLU A 283 6.13 -8.11 -5.42
CA GLU A 283 6.19 -9.31 -4.56
C GLU A 283 7.16 -9.14 -3.38
N ILE A 284 6.74 -9.61 -2.20
CA ILE A 284 7.50 -9.52 -0.95
C ILE A 284 8.75 -10.39 -1.07
N HIS A 285 9.87 -9.90 -0.56
CA HIS A 285 11.13 -10.64 -0.57
C HIS A 285 11.35 -11.36 0.76
N GLN A 286 11.57 -12.67 0.70
CA GLN A 286 12.02 -13.46 1.85
C GLN A 286 13.54 -13.35 2.02
N LYS A 287 14.02 -12.81 3.15
CA LYS A 287 15.44 -12.84 3.55
C LYS A 287 15.59 -13.74 4.77
N THR A 288 16.37 -14.81 4.64
CA THR A 288 16.60 -15.76 5.74
C THR A 288 17.89 -15.44 6.47
N TYR A 289 17.83 -15.33 7.79
CA TYR A 289 19.00 -15.21 8.65
C TYR A 289 19.05 -16.37 9.65
N GLN A 290 20.21 -17.01 9.75
CA GLN A 290 20.55 -17.92 10.83
C GLN A 290 21.15 -17.11 11.97
N LEU A 291 20.36 -16.92 13.04
CA LEU A 291 20.73 -16.10 14.18
C LEU A 291 21.01 -16.94 15.42
N GLU A 292 22.04 -16.56 16.15
CA GLU A 292 22.34 -17.05 17.50
C GLU A 292 21.85 -16.02 18.52
N ALA A 293 21.65 -16.45 19.77
CA ALA A 293 21.31 -15.54 20.85
C ALA A 293 22.37 -14.44 20.99
N GLY A 294 21.94 -13.21 21.26
CA GLY A 294 22.78 -12.01 21.28
C GLY A 294 23.01 -11.40 19.89
N GLN A 295 22.17 -11.68 18.89
CA GLN A 295 22.25 -11.05 17.56
C GLN A 295 21.03 -10.24 17.20
N THR A 296 21.21 -9.24 16.35
CA THR A 296 20.21 -8.23 16.00
C THR A 296 20.15 -8.02 14.49
N ILE A 297 18.94 -7.85 13.96
CA ILE A 297 18.68 -7.41 12.59
C ILE A 297 18.01 -6.03 12.60
N PHE A 298 18.65 -5.06 11.97
CA PHE A 298 18.14 -3.71 11.76
C PHE A 298 17.32 -3.61 10.49
N TYR A 299 16.21 -2.87 10.55
CA TYR A 299 15.42 -2.38 9.43
C TYR A 299 15.81 -0.92 9.17
N GLY A 300 16.72 -0.69 8.22
CA GLY A 300 17.26 0.65 7.97
C GLY A 300 17.70 1.37 9.25
N GLY A 301 17.35 2.65 9.36
CA GLY A 301 17.59 3.47 10.55
C GLY A 301 16.35 3.67 11.44
N ILE A 302 15.38 2.74 11.43
CA ILE A 302 14.07 2.96 12.07
C ILE A 302 13.63 1.90 13.08
N ALA A 303 14.08 0.66 12.98
CA ALA A 303 13.69 -0.40 13.93
C ALA A 303 14.69 -1.54 13.92
N TRP A 304 14.68 -2.38 14.94
CA TRP A 304 15.47 -3.62 14.94
C TRP A 304 14.84 -4.71 15.79
N VAL A 305 15.24 -5.95 15.52
CA VAL A 305 14.82 -7.12 16.28
C VAL A 305 16.05 -7.86 16.79
N THR A 306 16.04 -8.15 18.09
CA THR A 306 17.11 -8.86 18.79
C THR A 306 16.64 -10.22 19.22
N PHE A 307 17.37 -11.26 18.82
CA PHE A 307 17.28 -12.58 19.42
C PHE A 307 18.08 -12.58 20.72
N LYS A 308 17.38 -12.41 21.85
CA LYS A 308 17.98 -12.11 23.15
C LYS A 308 18.51 -13.37 23.83
N GLU A 309 17.65 -14.38 23.96
CA GLU A 309 17.95 -15.64 24.63
C GLU A 309 17.28 -16.80 23.91
N GLY A 310 17.88 -17.99 23.94
CA GLY A 310 17.28 -19.20 23.41
C GLY A 310 18.33 -20.24 23.01
N MET A 311 18.02 -21.51 23.27
CA MET A 311 18.80 -22.63 22.78
C MET A 311 17.95 -23.51 21.87
N ASN A 312 18.25 -23.49 20.58
CA ASN A 312 17.56 -24.26 19.58
C ASN A 312 17.69 -25.76 19.90
N PRO A 313 16.60 -26.46 20.25
CA PRO A 313 16.64 -27.87 20.62
C PRO A 313 17.17 -28.77 19.49
N GLN A 314 16.93 -28.38 18.22
CA GLN A 314 17.41 -29.11 17.05
C GLN A 314 18.90 -28.91 16.78
N SER A 315 19.54 -27.96 17.48
CA SER A 315 20.95 -27.66 17.35
C SER A 315 21.84 -28.39 18.36
N LYS A 316 21.28 -29.23 19.24
CA LYS A 316 22.06 -29.95 20.27
C LYS A 316 23.23 -30.78 19.71
N ASN A 317 23.16 -31.19 18.44
CA ASN A 317 24.21 -31.94 17.74
C ASN A 317 24.91 -31.14 16.62
N ARG A 318 24.77 -29.81 16.60
CA ARG A 318 25.40 -28.94 15.59
C ARG A 318 26.39 -27.98 16.24
N SER A 319 27.45 -27.63 15.50
CA SER A 319 28.49 -26.69 15.95
C SER A 319 27.99 -25.27 16.28
N ARG A 320 26.77 -24.88 15.85
CA ARG A 320 26.20 -23.54 16.07
C ARG A 320 24.75 -23.59 16.48
N ASN A 321 24.44 -23.02 17.65
CA ASN A 321 23.10 -22.87 18.22
C ASN A 321 22.28 -21.78 17.50
N ALA A 322 22.03 -21.98 16.21
CA ALA A 322 21.36 -21.01 15.35
C ALA A 322 19.87 -21.36 15.13
N THR A 323 19.03 -20.34 15.10
CA THR A 323 17.62 -20.41 14.71
C THR A 323 17.41 -19.67 13.38
N ASN A 324 16.62 -20.26 12.48
CA ASN A 324 16.25 -19.61 11.23
C ASN A 324 15.16 -18.57 11.49
N PHE A 325 15.37 -17.35 11.01
CA PHE A 325 14.38 -16.28 10.96
C PHE A 325 14.18 -15.88 9.50
N HIS A 326 12.94 -15.95 9.02
CA HIS A 326 12.57 -15.61 7.65
C HIS A 326 11.86 -14.26 7.64
N PHE A 327 12.54 -13.23 7.16
CA PHE A 327 12.03 -11.88 7.07
C PHE A 327 11.28 -11.69 5.76
N TYR A 328 9.99 -11.42 5.82
CA TYR A 328 9.14 -11.10 4.67
C TYR A 328 8.94 -9.59 4.59
N VAL A 329 9.76 -8.95 3.74
CA VAL A 329 9.91 -7.49 3.70
C VAL A 329 9.86 -6.96 2.28
N ASN A 330 9.62 -5.66 2.12
CA ASN A 330 9.89 -4.97 0.86
C ASN A 330 11.35 -5.23 0.43
N ARG A 331 11.57 -5.63 -0.84
CA ARG A 331 12.91 -5.92 -1.39
C ARG A 331 13.89 -4.77 -1.19
N ASN A 332 13.40 -3.52 -1.28
CA ASN A 332 14.24 -2.34 -1.16
C ASN A 332 14.62 -2.03 0.29
N LEU A 333 13.92 -2.59 1.29
CA LEU A 333 14.21 -2.36 2.70
C LEU A 333 15.54 -3.02 3.09
N PRO A 334 16.56 -2.23 3.47
CA PRO A 334 17.86 -2.78 3.83
C PRO A 334 17.76 -3.43 5.21
N LEU A 335 18.27 -4.65 5.29
CA LEU A 335 18.42 -5.39 6.53
C LEU A 335 19.90 -5.52 6.88
N HIS A 336 20.28 -5.20 8.11
CA HIS A 336 21.66 -5.26 8.56
C HIS A 336 21.80 -6.05 9.86
N ARG A 337 22.74 -7.01 9.89
CA ARG A 337 23.02 -7.85 11.06
C ARG A 337 24.15 -7.28 11.90
N THR A 338 23.96 -7.27 13.22
CA THR A 338 25.03 -6.95 14.19
C THR A 338 24.89 -7.78 15.46
N LYS A 339 25.90 -7.76 16.33
CA LYS A 339 25.78 -8.30 17.69
C LYS A 339 24.93 -7.35 18.54
N ALA A 340 24.12 -7.90 19.45
CA ALA A 340 23.23 -7.14 20.33
C ALA A 340 24.01 -6.12 21.18
N VAL A 341 25.21 -6.50 21.66
CA VAL A 341 26.10 -5.60 22.42
C VAL A 341 26.53 -4.36 21.64
N ASN A 342 26.49 -4.40 20.30
CA ASN A 342 26.87 -3.29 19.44
C ASN A 342 25.65 -2.52 18.91
N SER A 343 24.43 -2.93 19.24
CA SER A 343 23.20 -2.41 18.61
C SER A 343 23.04 -0.90 18.82
N GLU A 344 23.21 -0.42 20.05
CA GLU A 344 23.08 1.01 20.37
C GLU A 344 24.15 1.86 19.67
N GLN A 345 25.42 1.42 19.71
CA GLN A 345 26.52 2.12 19.02
C GLN A 345 26.31 2.12 17.50
N TYR A 346 25.89 0.98 16.95
CA TYR A 346 25.58 0.84 15.53
C TYR A 346 24.46 1.80 15.13
N PHE A 347 23.38 1.89 15.90
CA PHE A 347 22.27 2.78 15.64
C PHE A 347 22.72 4.25 15.66
N LYS A 348 23.39 4.70 16.73
CA LYS A 348 23.89 6.07 16.87
C LYS A 348 24.77 6.49 15.69
N LYS A 349 25.69 5.62 15.26
CA LYS A 349 26.62 5.91 14.15
C LYS A 349 25.94 5.94 12.78
N ASN A 350 24.98 5.05 12.53
CA ASN A 350 24.50 4.78 11.16
C ASN A 350 23.10 5.32 10.86
N ARG A 351 22.31 5.74 11.86
CA ARG A 351 20.91 6.21 11.66
C ARG A 351 20.76 7.36 10.65
N HIS A 352 21.79 8.20 10.50
CA HIS A 352 21.79 9.30 9.55
C HIS A 352 22.23 8.91 8.13
N ILE A 353 22.66 7.67 7.91
CA ILE A 353 23.16 7.19 6.62
C ILE A 353 22.22 6.12 6.06
N LEU A 354 21.71 5.24 6.92
CA LEU A 354 20.76 4.19 6.54
C LEU A 354 19.43 4.81 6.12
N ALA A 355 18.78 4.24 5.11
CA ALA A 355 17.40 4.55 4.73
C ALA A 355 16.52 3.31 4.96
N PRO A 356 15.23 3.44 5.28
CA PRO A 356 14.53 4.67 5.65
C PRO A 356 15.04 5.27 6.98
N ARG A 357 14.69 6.54 7.24
CA ARG A 357 15.09 7.31 8.42
C ARG A 357 13.88 7.87 9.16
N LEU A 358 14.07 8.12 10.45
CA LEU A 358 13.12 8.85 11.26
C LEU A 358 13.07 10.33 10.83
N THR A 359 11.91 10.96 11.00
CA THR A 359 11.76 12.42 10.83
C THR A 359 12.51 13.19 11.91
N ASP A 360 12.38 12.72 13.14
CA ASP A 360 13.07 13.25 14.30
C ASP A 360 14.19 12.29 14.70
N ASN A 361 15.41 12.82 14.74
CA ASN A 361 16.55 12.06 15.18
C ASN A 361 16.45 11.79 16.69
N ASP A 362 15.96 12.70 17.50
CA ASP A 362 15.98 12.53 18.96
C ASP A 362 14.77 11.75 19.48
N MET A 363 14.02 11.12 18.56
CA MET A 363 12.90 10.25 18.86
C MET A 363 13.31 9.08 19.77
N VAL A 364 12.61 8.97 20.88
CA VAL A 364 12.79 7.90 21.87
C VAL A 364 12.33 6.57 21.27
N PHE A 365 13.01 5.48 21.62
CA PHE A 365 12.62 4.13 21.23
C PHE A 365 11.92 3.41 22.39
N GLU A 366 10.93 2.61 22.04
CA GLU A 366 10.29 1.65 22.92
C GLU A 366 10.68 0.23 22.50
N SER A 367 10.52 -0.72 23.41
CA SER A 367 10.81 -2.12 23.15
C SER A 367 9.66 -3.02 23.59
N LYS A 368 9.38 -4.05 22.80
CA LYS A 368 8.43 -5.11 23.14
C LYS A 368 9.15 -6.46 23.18
N GLU A 369 9.15 -7.08 24.34
CA GLU A 369 9.75 -8.39 24.57
C GLU A 369 8.70 -9.50 24.47
N PHE A 370 9.07 -10.60 23.81
CA PHE A 370 8.28 -11.81 23.67
C PHE A 370 9.08 -12.99 24.21
N THR A 371 8.49 -13.75 25.13
CA THR A 371 9.05 -14.99 25.67
C THR A 371 8.14 -16.15 25.31
N PHE A 372 8.73 -17.23 24.79
CA PHE A 372 7.98 -18.37 24.29
C PHE A 372 8.15 -19.59 25.19
N LYS A 373 7.04 -20.29 25.43
CA LYS A 373 6.98 -21.50 26.27
C LYS A 373 6.75 -22.77 25.47
N ASN A 374 6.23 -22.64 24.24
CA ASN A 374 5.84 -23.75 23.38
C ASN A 374 6.62 -23.69 22.06
N SER A 375 6.60 -24.80 21.32
CA SER A 375 7.16 -24.90 19.98
C SER A 375 6.05 -24.78 18.94
N GLU A 376 6.01 -23.64 18.26
CA GLU A 376 4.97 -23.28 17.29
C GLU A 376 5.61 -22.50 16.14
N ASN A 377 5.02 -22.58 14.95
CA ASN A 377 5.43 -21.75 13.83
C ASN A 377 4.59 -20.47 13.82
N ILE A 378 5.24 -19.32 13.99
CA ILE A 378 4.57 -18.03 14.18
C ILE A 378 5.14 -16.96 13.26
N ASP A 379 4.31 -15.94 13.03
CA ASP A 379 4.69 -14.69 12.38
C ASP A 379 4.68 -13.54 13.39
N LEU A 380 5.82 -12.88 13.56
CA LEU A 380 5.95 -11.63 14.30
C LEU A 380 5.77 -10.46 13.32
N HIS A 381 4.60 -9.85 13.33
CA HIS A 381 4.26 -8.70 12.49
C HIS A 381 4.68 -7.39 13.13
N ILE A 382 5.26 -6.50 12.32
CA ILE A 382 5.56 -5.11 12.67
C ILE A 382 4.92 -4.23 11.59
N SER A 383 3.90 -3.46 11.95
CA SER A 383 3.11 -2.69 10.98
C SER A 383 3.99 -1.77 10.13
N GLY A 384 3.96 -2.01 8.82
CA GLY A 384 4.77 -1.35 7.79
C GLY A 384 6.13 -1.96 7.47
N LEU A 385 6.66 -2.88 8.28
CA LEU A 385 7.91 -3.59 7.99
C LEU A 385 7.71 -5.03 7.53
N GLY A 386 6.46 -5.51 7.53
CA GLY A 386 6.11 -6.89 7.20
C GLY A 386 6.19 -7.78 8.44
N TRP A 387 6.70 -9.00 8.28
CA TRP A 387 6.78 -9.96 9.38
C TRP A 387 8.03 -10.82 9.35
N ILE A 388 8.29 -11.46 10.49
CA ILE A 388 9.35 -12.43 10.69
C ILE A 388 8.70 -13.76 11.03
N ASN A 389 8.90 -14.76 10.18
CA ASN A 389 8.49 -16.14 10.44
C ASN A 389 9.62 -16.91 11.13
N PHE A 390 9.30 -17.65 12.19
CA PHE A 390 10.24 -18.53 12.88
C PHE A 390 9.51 -19.58 13.72
N ASN A 391 10.21 -20.68 14.00
CA ASN A 391 9.75 -21.68 14.96
C ASN A 391 10.18 -21.27 16.37
N THR A 392 9.22 -21.17 17.28
CA THR A 392 9.48 -20.95 18.69
C THR A 392 9.92 -22.23 19.38
N TYR A 393 10.43 -22.08 20.59
CA TYR A 393 10.70 -23.18 21.52
C TYR A 393 10.79 -22.62 22.94
N PRO A 394 10.66 -23.46 23.98
CA PRO A 394 10.75 -23.02 25.37
C PRO A 394 12.03 -22.23 25.65
N GLY A 395 11.88 -21.03 26.20
CA GLY A 395 12.99 -20.15 26.57
C GLY A 395 13.53 -19.26 25.45
N LEU A 396 12.97 -19.32 24.23
CA LEU A 396 13.26 -18.34 23.18
C LEU A 396 12.72 -16.96 23.63
N LYS A 397 13.54 -15.92 23.50
CA LYS A 397 13.19 -14.52 23.76
C LYS A 397 13.58 -13.62 22.59
N ILE A 398 12.61 -12.83 22.13
CA ILE A 398 12.78 -11.86 21.06
C ILE A 398 12.38 -10.49 21.58
N VAL A 399 13.19 -9.47 21.26
CA VAL A 399 12.86 -8.07 21.56
C VAL A 399 12.79 -7.29 20.27
N VAL A 400 11.68 -6.58 20.06
CA VAL A 400 11.50 -5.64 18.95
C VAL A 400 11.68 -4.24 19.49
N TYR A 401 12.51 -3.43 18.85
CA TYR A 401 12.73 -2.03 19.18
C TYR A 401 12.22 -1.15 18.03
N PHE A 402 11.42 -0.14 18.37
CA PHE A 402 10.77 0.76 17.42
C PHE A 402 10.61 2.16 18.02
N PRO A 403 10.49 3.22 17.21
CA PRO A 403 10.26 4.58 17.67
C PRO A 403 8.95 4.70 18.44
N LYS A 404 9.00 5.49 19.51
CA LYS A 404 7.81 5.95 20.21
C LYS A 404 7.08 6.95 19.33
N THR A 405 5.84 6.62 18.99
CA THR A 405 4.92 7.48 18.26
C THR A 405 3.70 7.76 19.13
N GLU A 406 2.94 8.80 18.81
CA GLU A 406 1.78 9.23 19.61
C GLU A 406 0.78 8.08 19.88
N GLN A 407 0.53 7.24 18.87
CA GLN A 407 -0.38 6.10 18.99
C GLN A 407 0.34 4.75 19.17
N GLY A 408 1.68 4.74 19.17
CA GLY A 408 2.51 3.54 19.27
C GLY A 408 2.51 2.68 18.00
N ILE A 409 3.56 1.88 17.80
CA ILE A 409 3.67 0.99 16.63
C ILE A 409 3.05 -0.37 16.94
N LYS A 410 2.21 -0.87 16.02
CA LYS A 410 1.55 -2.17 16.18
C LYS A 410 2.54 -3.30 15.90
N VAL A 411 2.85 -4.05 16.96
CA VAL A 411 3.67 -5.26 16.92
C VAL A 411 2.87 -6.44 17.48
N THR A 412 2.63 -7.46 16.67
CA THR A 412 1.68 -8.54 16.98
C THR A 412 2.24 -9.89 16.58
N LEU A 413 1.99 -10.90 17.41
CA LEU A 413 2.23 -12.29 17.08
C LEU A 413 0.98 -12.91 16.48
N LEU A 414 1.12 -13.58 15.36
CA LEU A 414 0.05 -14.34 14.71
C LEU A 414 0.54 -15.74 14.36
N PRO A 415 -0.37 -16.71 14.10
CA PRO A 415 0.01 -17.95 13.46
C PRO A 415 0.71 -17.69 12.12
N ALA A 416 1.54 -18.63 11.66
CA ALA A 416 2.25 -18.49 10.39
C ALA A 416 1.28 -18.56 9.19
N ILE A 417 1.31 -17.53 8.32
CA ILE A 417 0.54 -17.52 7.07
C ILE A 417 1.26 -18.24 5.92
N ILE A 418 2.59 -18.27 5.91
CA ILE A 418 3.43 -18.92 4.88
C ILE A 418 3.83 -20.33 5.27
#